data_AF-A0AAD5A890-F1
#
_entry.id   AF-A0AAD5A890-F1
#
_cell.length_a   1.000
_cell.length_b   1.000
_cell.length_c   1.000
_cell.angle_alpha   90.00
_cell.angle_beta   90.00
_cell.angle_gamma   90.00
#
_symmetry.space_group_name_H-M   'P 1'
#
loop_
_entity.id
_entity.type
_entity.pdbx_description
1 polymer ?
#
loop_
_entity_poly.entity_id
_entity_poly.type
_entity_poly.pdbx_seq_one_letter_code
_entity_poly.pdbx_strand_id
1 'polypeptide(L)'
;MESLRFSTLVSAGFILCLIGALSWVSVVAEQEVENLSGLSPNPDKDIFVVRENGTTCLMAEFAVKFVIPYDVIALNGIDLITEQAALSLPRGAQIAGTCGSSEAELHVSWSNNAYTFRLYFSKEKRTVRRDGKTKESEVWKISKVQLVYDTSETTHFINAYNPGKHTASTHHLSALVTPAGHSYMCIAQQTLTLISSDHQKGITVSMSEVQIQPFDIKSDFVFSESYKCITDQRERLEETLPLVLGLILGFIIVITITIYHFHLKMTAQQPQLPCDRSLYKHM
;
A
#
# COMPACT_ATOMS: atom_id res chain seq x y z
N MET A 1 34.49 55.23 66.72
CA MET A 1 33.54 54.36 67.43
C MET A 1 33.14 53.28 66.42
N GLU A 2 33.60 52.05 66.65
CA GLU A 2 33.11 50.74 66.14
C GLU A 2 32.79 50.61 64.63
N SER A 3 33.68 50.06 63.79
CA SER A 3 33.86 48.63 63.46
C SER A 3 32.58 47.90 63.00
N LEU A 4 32.51 47.47 61.73
CA LEU A 4 32.70 46.06 61.33
C LEU A 4 32.61 45.84 59.81
N ARG A 5 33.48 44.94 59.34
CA ARG A 5 33.54 44.32 58.00
C ARG A 5 32.23 43.61 57.61
N PHE A 6 31.91 43.59 56.32
CA PHE A 6 31.66 42.31 55.63
C PHE A 6 32.01 42.37 54.14
N SER A 7 32.54 41.25 53.68
CA SER A 7 33.17 41.02 52.40
C SER A 7 32.17 40.45 51.38
N THR A 8 32.70 40.23 50.18
CA THR A 8 32.30 39.21 49.20
C THR A 8 31.15 39.49 48.22
N LEU A 9 31.56 39.70 46.96
CA LEU A 9 31.38 38.69 45.91
C LEU A 9 29.93 38.41 45.48
N VAL A 10 29.25 39.39 44.88
CA VAL A 10 27.94 39.15 44.23
C VAL A 10 27.80 39.77 42.82
N SER A 11 28.75 40.60 42.37
CA SER A 11 28.53 41.37 41.13
C SER A 11 29.01 40.71 39.82
N ALA A 12 29.59 39.50 39.86
CA ALA A 12 30.11 38.83 38.66
C ALA A 12 29.28 37.64 38.16
N GLY A 13 28.27 37.20 38.93
CA GLY A 13 27.40 36.06 38.58
C GLY A 13 26.17 36.42 37.73
N PHE A 14 25.80 37.71 37.66
CA PHE A 14 24.55 38.12 37.01
C PHE A 14 24.69 38.41 35.51
N ILE A 15 25.91 38.62 35.02
CA ILE A 15 26.17 38.99 33.61
C ILE A 15 26.42 37.73 32.74
N LEU A 16 26.84 36.60 33.32
CA LEU A 16 26.95 35.33 32.57
C LEU A 16 25.61 34.61 32.35
N CYS A 17 24.55 34.92 33.12
CA CYS A 17 23.22 34.34 32.92
C CYS A 17 22.44 34.96 31.75
N LEU A 18 22.79 36.18 31.32
CA LEU A 18 22.08 36.88 30.24
C LEU A 18 22.61 36.59 28.83
N ILE A 19 23.78 35.94 28.71
CA ILE A 19 24.34 35.53 27.40
C ILE A 19 24.03 34.04 27.10
N GLY A 20 23.60 33.26 28.11
CA GLY A 20 23.21 31.85 27.94
C GLY A 20 21.76 31.61 27.48
N ALA A 21 20.97 32.67 27.25
CA ALA A 21 19.53 32.59 26.97
C ALA A 21 19.13 32.92 25.51
N LEU A 22 20.09 33.00 24.58
CA LEU A 22 19.83 33.31 23.16
C LEU A 22 20.20 32.19 22.18
N SER A 23 20.49 30.98 22.64
CA SER A 23 20.77 29.84 21.76
C SER A 23 19.75 28.72 21.95
N TRP A 24 18.47 29.01 21.70
CA TRP A 24 17.50 28.02 21.25
C TRP A 24 16.77 28.61 20.04
N VAL A 25 17.53 28.83 18.97
CA VAL A 25 16.95 28.73 17.63
C VAL A 25 16.69 27.24 17.46
N SER A 26 15.43 26.83 17.63
CA SER A 26 14.98 25.53 17.19
C SER A 26 15.31 25.43 15.70
N VAL A 27 16.29 24.59 15.38
CA VAL A 27 16.50 24.11 14.01
C VAL A 27 15.23 23.35 13.68
N VAL A 28 14.32 24.02 12.98
CA VAL A 28 13.32 23.33 12.18
C VAL A 28 14.13 22.54 11.18
N ALA A 29 14.22 21.23 11.40
CA ALA A 29 14.78 20.33 10.42
C ALA A 29 13.87 20.42 9.19
N GLU A 30 14.31 21.20 8.20
CA GLU A 30 13.73 21.20 6.88
C GLU A 30 14.04 19.81 6.31
N GLN A 31 13.04 18.94 6.36
CA GLN A 31 13.13 17.59 5.83
C GLN A 31 13.30 17.74 4.31
N GLU A 32 14.53 17.62 3.83
CA GLU A 32 14.86 17.63 2.41
C GLU A 32 14.20 16.39 1.78
N VAL A 33 13.01 16.59 1.21
CA VAL A 33 12.28 15.57 0.46
C VAL A 33 13.00 15.39 -0.86
N GLU A 34 13.91 14.42 -0.95
CA GLU A 34 14.46 13.99 -2.23
C GLU A 34 13.31 13.44 -3.09
N ASN A 35 12.98 14.17 -4.16
CA ASN A 35 11.87 13.88 -5.05
C ASN A 35 12.23 12.68 -5.95
N LEU A 36 11.98 11.47 -5.44
CA LEU A 36 12.17 10.19 -6.15
C LEU A 36 11.01 9.85 -7.09
N SER A 37 10.01 10.74 -7.23
CA SER A 37 8.76 10.55 -7.98
C SER A 37 8.94 10.32 -9.49
N GLY A 38 10.16 10.45 -10.01
CA GLY A 38 10.51 10.24 -11.42
C GLY A 38 10.87 8.80 -11.81
N LEU A 39 10.96 7.87 -10.87
CA LEU A 39 11.44 6.51 -11.15
C LEU A 39 10.38 5.54 -11.71
N SER A 40 9.09 5.88 -11.57
CA SER A 40 7.97 5.04 -11.99
C SER A 40 7.35 5.47 -13.32
N PRO A 41 7.06 4.52 -14.25
CA PRO A 41 6.29 4.79 -15.46
C PRO A 41 4.80 5.05 -15.18
N ASN A 42 4.27 4.64 -14.02
CA ASN A 42 2.89 4.92 -13.64
C ASN A 42 2.78 6.36 -13.08
N PRO A 43 2.00 7.27 -13.70
CA PRO A 43 1.81 8.66 -13.25
C PRO A 43 1.23 8.77 -11.84
N ASP A 44 0.41 7.80 -11.42
CA ASP A 44 -0.30 7.81 -10.14
C ASP A 44 0.54 7.21 -8.98
N LYS A 45 1.71 6.65 -9.28
CA LYS A 45 2.59 6.01 -8.30
C LYS A 45 3.72 6.94 -7.89
N ASP A 46 3.96 7.01 -6.59
CA ASP A 46 5.03 7.81 -6.00
C ASP A 46 5.73 7.05 -4.86
N ILE A 47 6.93 7.51 -4.50
CA ILE A 47 7.79 6.95 -3.46
C ILE A 47 7.86 7.96 -2.30
N PHE A 48 7.53 7.49 -1.10
CA PHE A 48 7.53 8.25 0.14
C PHE A 48 8.60 7.72 1.07
N VAL A 49 9.41 8.63 1.60
CA VAL A 49 10.52 8.31 2.50
C VAL A 49 10.43 9.20 3.73
N VAL A 50 10.36 8.59 4.92
CA VAL A 50 10.48 9.29 6.20
C VAL A 50 11.88 9.03 6.74
N ARG A 51 12.56 10.11 7.15
CA ARG A 51 13.90 10.06 7.70
C ARG A 51 13.90 10.56 9.14
N GLU A 52 14.63 9.87 9.99
CA GLU A 52 14.86 10.25 11.37
C GLU A 52 16.37 10.19 11.64
N ASN A 53 16.92 11.25 12.23
CA ASN A 53 18.36 11.40 12.48
C ASN A 53 19.24 11.17 11.23
N GLY A 54 18.75 11.52 10.05
CA GLY A 54 19.47 11.37 8.78
C GLY A 54 19.37 9.98 8.13
N THR A 55 18.74 9.01 8.78
CA THR A 55 18.54 7.64 8.25
C THR A 55 17.09 7.40 7.84
N THR A 56 16.87 6.64 6.78
CA THR A 56 15.53 6.20 6.36
C THR A 56 14.97 5.23 7.39
N CYS A 57 13.78 5.54 7.92
CA CYS A 57 13.13 4.73 8.93
C CYS A 57 11.80 4.11 8.44
N LEU A 58 11.14 4.76 7.48
CA LEU A 58 9.96 4.25 6.79
C LEU A 58 10.05 4.57 5.30
N MET A 59 9.69 3.59 4.48
CA MET A 59 9.62 3.73 3.03
C MET A 59 8.33 3.13 2.52
N ALA A 60 7.69 3.81 1.58
CA ALA A 60 6.45 3.38 0.97
C ALA A 60 6.42 3.78 -0.50
N GLU A 61 5.95 2.90 -1.36
CA GLU A 61 5.68 3.16 -2.77
C GLU A 61 4.27 2.66 -3.04
N PHE A 62 3.41 3.50 -3.61
CA PHE A 62 2.05 3.09 -3.98
C PHE A 62 1.38 4.12 -4.89
N ALA A 63 0.32 3.69 -5.57
CA ALA A 63 -0.67 4.58 -6.17
C ALA A 63 -1.96 4.54 -5.36
N VAL A 64 -2.60 5.69 -5.10
CA VAL A 64 -3.86 5.77 -4.34
C VAL A 64 -4.91 6.59 -5.07
N LYS A 65 -6.14 6.06 -5.10
CA LYS A 65 -7.34 6.73 -5.57
C LYS A 65 -8.37 6.80 -4.46
N PHE A 66 -9.08 7.90 -4.37
CA PHE A 66 -10.13 8.12 -3.38
C PHE A 66 -11.43 8.49 -4.10
N VAL A 67 -12.54 7.95 -3.59
CA VAL A 67 -13.90 8.31 -4.00
C VAL A 67 -14.62 8.81 -2.76
N ILE A 68 -14.85 10.12 -2.72
CA ILE A 68 -15.43 10.82 -1.57
C ILE A 68 -16.85 11.27 -1.93
N PRO A 69 -17.89 10.70 -1.28
CA PRO A 69 -19.24 11.24 -1.40
C PRO A 69 -19.39 12.55 -0.60
N TYR A 70 -20.03 13.56 -1.19
CA TYR A 70 -20.33 14.84 -0.55
C TYR A 70 -21.74 15.32 -0.91
N ASP A 71 -22.36 16.12 -0.05
CA ASP A 71 -23.70 16.65 -0.32
C ASP A 71 -23.65 17.93 -1.13
N VAL A 72 -24.62 18.09 -2.03
CA VAL A 72 -24.88 19.32 -2.77
C VAL A 72 -26.36 19.66 -2.70
N ILE A 73 -26.69 20.95 -2.79
CA ILE A 73 -28.09 21.39 -2.87
C ILE A 73 -28.61 21.11 -4.28
N ALA A 74 -29.71 20.36 -4.38
CA ALA A 74 -30.37 20.06 -5.64
C ALA A 74 -30.93 21.34 -6.30
N LEU A 75 -31.25 21.24 -7.59
CA LEU A 75 -31.76 22.39 -8.38
C LEU A 75 -33.07 22.99 -7.82
N ASN A 76 -33.82 22.23 -7.03
CA ASN A 76 -35.03 22.73 -6.37
C ASN A 76 -34.74 23.64 -5.15
N GLY A 77 -33.48 23.77 -4.72
CA GLY A 77 -33.04 24.65 -3.65
C GLY A 77 -33.35 24.16 -2.23
N ILE A 78 -33.89 22.94 -2.08
CA ILE A 78 -34.34 22.39 -0.79
C ILE A 78 -33.80 20.99 -0.50
N ASP A 79 -33.67 20.13 -1.50
CA ASP A 79 -33.21 18.76 -1.29
C ASP A 79 -31.68 18.66 -1.33
N LEU A 80 -31.14 17.77 -0.52
CA LEU A 80 -29.73 17.39 -0.54
C LEU A 80 -29.56 16.12 -1.36
N ILE A 81 -28.66 16.17 -2.34
CA ILE A 81 -28.24 15.00 -3.11
C ILE A 81 -26.76 14.72 -2.84
N THR A 82 -26.38 13.46 -2.92
CA THR A 82 -24.97 13.05 -2.75
C THR A 82 -24.30 12.90 -4.12
N GLU A 83 -23.25 13.68 -4.32
CA GLU A 83 -22.33 13.61 -5.45
C GLU A 83 -21.04 12.89 -5.03
N GLN A 84 -20.21 12.51 -6.01
CA GLN A 84 -18.92 11.84 -5.76
C GLN A 84 -17.76 12.61 -6.36
N ALA A 85 -16.75 12.87 -5.53
CA ALA A 85 -15.46 13.39 -5.96
C ALA A 85 -14.47 12.22 -6.09
N ALA A 86 -13.90 12.05 -7.28
CA ALA A 86 -12.81 11.11 -7.52
C ALA A 86 -11.48 11.88 -7.59
N LEU A 87 -10.51 11.47 -6.78
CA LEU A 87 -9.21 12.11 -6.70
C LEU A 87 -8.10 11.06 -6.60
N SER A 88 -6.92 11.39 -7.12
CA SER A 88 -5.74 10.53 -7.04
C SER A 88 -4.65 11.27 -6.27
N LEU A 89 -3.82 10.53 -5.55
CA LEU A 89 -2.69 11.11 -4.84
C LEU A 89 -1.66 11.62 -5.87
N PRO A 90 -1.33 12.93 -5.88
CA PRO A 90 -0.42 13.49 -6.86
C PRO A 90 1.04 13.23 -6.50
N ARG A 91 1.92 13.20 -7.51
CA ARG A 91 3.36 13.16 -7.30
C ARG A 91 3.87 14.42 -6.60
N GLY A 92 4.92 14.27 -5.78
CA GLY A 92 5.54 15.39 -5.10
C GLY A 92 4.68 15.98 -3.97
N ALA A 93 3.77 15.18 -3.41
CA ALA A 93 3.06 15.52 -2.20
C ALA A 93 4.03 15.74 -1.03
N GLN A 94 3.66 16.59 -0.08
CA GLN A 94 4.45 16.84 1.12
C GLN A 94 4.40 15.62 2.03
N ILE A 95 5.56 15.23 2.55
CA ILE A 95 5.73 14.03 3.37
C ILE A 95 6.09 14.45 4.78
N ALA A 96 5.37 13.91 5.75
CA ALA A 96 5.73 13.93 7.15
C ALA A 96 5.53 12.53 7.75
N GLY A 97 6.11 12.28 8.92
CA GLY A 97 5.95 10.99 9.57
C GLY A 97 6.77 10.88 10.83
N THR A 98 6.54 9.80 11.56
CA THR A 98 7.28 9.44 12.77
C THR A 98 7.61 7.97 12.74
N CYS A 99 8.76 7.62 13.29
CA CYS A 99 9.22 6.24 13.37
C CYS A 99 9.48 5.91 14.84
N GLY A 100 8.83 4.85 15.31
CA GLY A 100 9.02 4.31 16.64
C GLY A 100 9.40 2.84 16.57
N SER A 101 9.71 2.26 17.74
CA SER A 101 10.06 0.84 17.82
C SER A 101 8.85 -0.07 17.57
N SER A 102 7.65 0.37 17.94
CA SER A 102 6.39 -0.38 17.81
C SER A 102 5.32 0.32 16.99
N GLU A 103 5.41 1.63 16.80
CA GLU A 103 4.43 2.44 16.08
C GLU A 103 5.16 3.33 15.09
N ALA A 104 4.58 3.53 13.91
CA ALA A 104 5.12 4.44 12.91
C ALA A 104 3.96 5.08 12.13
N GLU A 105 4.20 6.26 11.59
CA GLU A 105 3.19 7.03 10.87
C GLU A 105 3.76 7.61 9.58
N LEU A 106 2.97 7.56 8.51
CA LEU A 106 3.24 8.25 7.25
C LEU A 106 2.09 9.20 6.96
N HIS A 107 2.39 10.48 6.79
CA HIS A 107 1.45 11.54 6.46
C HIS A 107 1.82 12.11 5.10
N VAL A 108 0.88 12.10 4.16
CA VAL A 108 1.06 12.60 2.80
C VAL A 108 0.03 13.71 2.56
N SER A 109 0.49 14.94 2.34
CA SER A 109 -0.36 16.13 2.24
C SER A 109 -0.17 16.82 0.88
N TRP A 110 -1.27 17.27 0.27
CA TRP A 110 -1.23 17.95 -1.03
C TRP A 110 -2.30 19.04 -1.14
N SER A 111 -2.23 19.82 -2.23
CA SER A 111 -3.11 20.97 -2.51
C SER A 111 -3.20 21.95 -1.32
N ASN A 112 -2.06 22.50 -0.89
CA ASN A 112 -1.98 23.44 0.23
C ASN A 112 -2.61 22.92 1.53
N ASN A 113 -2.42 21.63 1.83
CA ASN A 113 -3.00 20.94 3.00
C ASN A 113 -4.54 20.89 3.02
N ALA A 114 -5.18 21.00 1.84
CA ALA A 114 -6.59 20.66 1.68
C ALA A 114 -6.84 19.17 1.85
N TYR A 115 -5.84 18.35 1.52
CA TYR A 115 -5.90 16.89 1.69
C TYR A 115 -4.70 16.39 2.48
N THR A 116 -4.93 15.40 3.35
CA THR A 116 -3.87 14.72 4.09
C THR A 116 -4.26 13.25 4.30
N PHE A 117 -3.51 12.35 3.68
CA PHE A 117 -3.65 10.91 3.83
C PHE A 117 -2.66 10.40 4.88
N ARG A 118 -3.15 9.66 5.87
CA ARG A 118 -2.34 9.14 6.97
C ARG A 118 -2.45 7.63 7.09
N LEU A 119 -1.30 6.97 7.11
CA LEU A 119 -1.16 5.56 7.41
C LEU A 119 -0.52 5.41 8.79
N TYR A 120 -1.14 4.59 9.63
CA TYR A 120 -0.62 4.24 10.95
C TYR A 120 -0.24 2.77 10.96
N PHE A 121 0.97 2.49 11.42
CA PHE A 121 1.55 1.16 11.45
C PHE A 121 1.78 0.74 12.90
N SER A 122 1.55 -0.54 13.18
CA SER A 122 1.84 -1.13 14.49
C SER A 122 2.64 -2.43 14.31
N LYS A 123 3.69 -2.60 15.11
CA LYS A 123 4.49 -3.82 15.22
C LYS A 123 4.13 -4.55 16.51
N GLU A 124 3.71 -5.81 16.38
CA GLU A 124 3.24 -6.65 17.48
C GLU A 124 3.96 -8.00 17.49
N LYS A 125 4.18 -8.55 18.70
CA LYS A 125 4.68 -9.90 18.88
C LYS A 125 3.52 -10.88 18.77
N ARG A 126 3.61 -11.82 17.82
CA ARG A 126 2.67 -12.93 17.71
C ARG A 126 3.28 -14.20 18.29
N THR A 127 2.57 -14.76 19.25
CA THR A 127 2.89 -16.04 19.85
C THR A 127 2.06 -17.12 19.18
N VAL A 128 2.66 -17.92 18.31
CA VAL A 128 1.98 -19.08 17.70
C VAL A 128 2.38 -20.32 18.49
N ARG A 129 1.41 -20.96 19.13
CA ARG A 129 1.59 -22.28 19.74
C ARG A 129 1.33 -23.33 18.69
N ARG A 130 2.36 -24.04 18.26
CA ARG A 130 2.22 -25.27 17.48
C ARG A 130 3.02 -26.38 18.15
N ASP A 131 2.34 -27.50 18.42
CA ASP A 131 2.96 -28.76 18.82
C ASP A 131 3.82 -28.66 20.11
N GLY A 132 3.29 -28.00 21.15
CA GLY A 132 3.99 -27.79 22.43
C GLY A 132 5.17 -26.80 22.39
N LYS A 133 5.56 -26.31 21.20
CA LYS A 133 6.57 -25.26 21.03
C LYS A 133 5.91 -23.90 20.82
N THR A 134 6.26 -22.96 21.68
CA THR A 134 5.89 -21.55 21.54
C THR A 134 6.89 -20.90 20.58
N LYS A 135 6.44 -20.52 19.38
CA LYS A 135 7.24 -19.71 18.46
C LYS A 135 6.75 -18.27 18.53
N GLU A 136 7.62 -17.37 18.99
CA GLU A 136 7.38 -15.94 18.93
C GLU A 136 7.89 -15.41 17.58
N SER A 137 7.05 -14.67 16.89
CA SER A 137 7.38 -13.98 15.64
C SER A 137 6.82 -12.58 15.69
N GLU A 138 7.62 -11.59 15.34
CA GLU A 138 7.16 -10.22 15.21
C GLU A 138 6.54 -9.98 13.84
N VAL A 139 5.42 -9.27 13.83
CA VAL A 139 4.75 -8.85 12.61
C VAL A 139 4.35 -7.39 12.73
N TRP A 140 4.26 -6.70 11.61
CA TRP A 140 3.69 -5.38 11.53
C TRP A 140 2.43 -5.39 10.65
N LYS A 141 1.57 -4.40 10.85
CA LYS A 141 0.32 -4.21 10.10
C LYS A 141 -0.03 -2.74 10.01
N ILE A 142 -0.89 -2.38 9.06
CA ILE A 142 -1.60 -1.10 9.10
C ILE A 142 -2.72 -1.21 10.14
N SER A 143 -2.64 -0.38 11.18
CA SER A 143 -3.58 -0.35 12.31
C SER A 143 -4.72 0.65 12.11
N LYS A 144 -4.46 1.71 11.33
CA LYS A 144 -5.44 2.74 10.99
C LYS A 144 -5.06 3.42 9.68
N VAL A 145 -6.08 3.75 8.89
CA VAL A 145 -5.99 4.67 7.75
C VAL A 145 -6.89 5.85 8.03
N GLN A 146 -6.41 7.06 7.75
CA GLN A 146 -7.17 8.29 7.92
C GLN A 146 -6.98 9.19 6.70
N LEU A 147 -8.06 9.87 6.30
CA LEU A 147 -8.05 10.91 5.29
C LEU A 147 -8.66 12.17 5.91
N VAL A 148 -7.91 13.26 5.88
CA VAL A 148 -8.42 14.61 6.12
C VAL A 148 -8.62 15.26 4.76
N TYR A 149 -9.79 15.82 4.50
CA TYR A 149 -10.12 16.47 3.22
C TYR A 149 -10.96 17.72 3.46
N ASP A 150 -10.79 18.73 2.62
CA ASP A 150 -11.49 20.00 2.70
C ASP A 150 -12.48 20.15 1.56
N THR A 151 -13.78 20.12 1.85
CA THR A 151 -14.84 20.29 0.83
C THR A 151 -15.03 21.73 0.41
N SER A 152 -14.32 22.69 1.01
CA SER A 152 -14.20 24.04 0.46
C SER A 152 -13.30 24.11 -0.77
N GLU A 153 -12.53 23.05 -1.07
CA GLU A 153 -11.69 23.01 -2.26
C GLU A 153 -12.51 22.73 -3.54
N THR A 154 -12.64 23.78 -4.34
CA THR A 154 -13.60 23.83 -5.46
C THR A 154 -13.20 23.03 -6.70
N THR A 155 -11.95 22.56 -6.82
CA THR A 155 -11.51 21.77 -7.98
C THR A 155 -12.25 20.43 -8.09
N HIS A 156 -12.55 19.79 -6.94
CA HIS A 156 -13.21 18.49 -6.91
C HIS A 156 -14.59 18.51 -6.23
N PHE A 157 -14.84 19.49 -5.35
CA PHE A 157 -16.09 19.61 -4.59
C PHE A 157 -16.90 20.81 -5.09
N ILE A 158 -17.68 20.60 -6.14
CA ILE A 158 -18.45 21.66 -6.79
C ILE A 158 -19.76 21.86 -6.01
N ASN A 159 -20.03 23.09 -5.55
CA ASN A 159 -21.25 23.44 -4.81
C ASN A 159 -21.50 22.57 -3.57
N ALA A 160 -20.43 22.17 -2.87
CA ALA A 160 -20.55 21.39 -1.65
C ALA A 160 -21.43 22.12 -0.62
N TYR A 161 -22.39 21.40 -0.07
CA TYR A 161 -23.22 21.86 1.03
C TYR A 161 -22.40 21.88 2.32
N ASN A 162 -22.44 23.01 3.05
CA ASN A 162 -21.65 23.24 4.27
C ASN A 162 -20.16 22.86 4.11
N PRO A 163 -19.42 23.57 3.23
CA PRO A 163 -18.04 23.23 2.94
C PRO A 163 -17.13 23.42 4.16
N GLY A 164 -16.13 22.56 4.30
CA GLY A 164 -15.15 22.64 5.38
C GLY A 164 -14.25 21.41 5.48
N LYS A 165 -13.45 21.37 6.55
CA LYS A 165 -12.54 20.25 6.81
C LYS A 165 -13.24 19.09 7.49
N HIS A 166 -13.07 17.91 6.91
CA HIS A 166 -13.65 16.66 7.36
C HIS A 166 -12.56 15.62 7.58
N THR A 167 -12.87 14.61 8.40
CA THR A 167 -11.95 13.51 8.69
C THR A 167 -12.68 12.18 8.60
N ALA A 168 -12.15 11.29 7.78
CA ALA A 168 -12.60 9.92 7.68
C ALA A 168 -11.51 8.96 8.14
N SER A 169 -11.89 7.86 8.79
CA SER A 169 -10.91 6.85 9.21
C SER A 169 -11.50 5.44 9.26
N THR A 170 -10.62 4.45 9.25
CA THR A 170 -10.98 3.06 9.53
C THR A 170 -11.13 2.82 11.03
N HIS A 171 -12.06 1.95 11.42
CA HIS A 171 -12.14 1.40 12.78
C HIS A 171 -11.46 0.03 12.86
N HIS A 172 -10.58 -0.18 13.84
CA HIS A 172 -9.92 -1.47 14.14
C HIS A 172 -9.35 -2.21 12.91
N LEU A 173 -8.50 -1.52 12.13
CA LEU A 173 -7.91 -2.11 10.93
C LEU A 173 -6.76 -3.06 11.29
N SER A 174 -6.66 -4.15 10.54
CA SER A 174 -5.51 -5.06 10.55
C SER A 174 -5.22 -5.47 9.10
N ALA A 175 -4.61 -4.56 8.35
CA ALA A 175 -4.32 -4.76 6.92
C ALA A 175 -2.81 -4.90 6.66
N LEU A 176 -2.45 -5.50 5.52
CA LEU A 176 -1.06 -5.69 5.08
C LEU A 176 -0.15 -6.34 6.15
N VAL A 177 -0.68 -7.36 6.83
CA VAL A 177 0.05 -8.05 7.90
C VAL A 177 1.29 -8.72 7.33
N THR A 178 2.45 -8.34 7.85
CA THR A 178 3.76 -8.69 7.28
C THR A 178 4.75 -9.05 8.39
N PRO A 179 5.60 -10.07 8.21
CA PRO A 179 6.66 -10.36 9.17
C PRO A 179 7.63 -9.19 9.36
N ALA A 180 8.12 -8.99 10.59
CA ALA A 180 9.15 -7.99 10.87
C ALA A 180 10.41 -8.21 10.02
N GLY A 181 11.09 -7.12 9.65
CA GLY A 181 12.24 -7.15 8.75
C GLY A 181 11.94 -7.32 7.26
N HIS A 182 10.67 -7.46 6.85
CA HIS A 182 10.25 -7.57 5.45
C HIS A 182 9.43 -6.36 4.98
N SER A 183 9.52 -6.03 3.69
CA SER A 183 8.60 -5.09 3.03
C SER A 183 7.37 -5.83 2.53
N TYR A 184 6.17 -5.27 2.67
CA TYR A 184 4.99 -5.81 2.00
C TYR A 184 5.00 -5.43 0.53
N MET A 185 4.65 -6.34 -0.38
CA MET A 185 4.52 -6.07 -1.82
C MET A 185 3.20 -6.61 -2.37
N CYS A 186 2.43 -5.79 -3.09
CA CYS A 186 1.19 -6.19 -3.75
C CYS A 186 0.94 -5.34 -5.00
N ILE A 187 0.82 -5.97 -6.16
CA ILE A 187 0.52 -5.29 -7.42
C ILE A 187 -0.99 -5.06 -7.53
N ALA A 188 -1.79 -6.05 -7.14
CA ALA A 188 -3.24 -6.03 -7.20
C ALA A 188 -3.83 -4.86 -6.40
N GLN A 189 -4.93 -4.30 -6.92
CA GLN A 189 -5.62 -3.21 -6.27
C GLN A 189 -6.32 -3.67 -4.99
N GLN A 190 -6.07 -2.98 -3.90
CA GLN A 190 -6.70 -3.18 -2.59
C GLN A 190 -7.64 -2.03 -2.28
N THR A 191 -8.84 -2.33 -1.81
CA THR A 191 -9.83 -1.31 -1.47
C THR A 191 -10.12 -1.32 0.02
N LEU A 192 -10.10 -0.14 0.64
CA LEU A 192 -10.46 0.12 2.03
C LEU A 192 -11.62 1.12 2.08
N THR A 193 -12.49 0.98 3.07
CA THR A 193 -13.57 1.94 3.32
C THR A 193 -13.28 2.71 4.59
N LEU A 194 -13.23 4.03 4.48
CA LEU A 194 -13.15 4.94 5.62
C LEU A 194 -14.54 5.45 5.96
N ILE A 195 -14.83 5.65 7.24
CA ILE A 195 -16.10 6.24 7.68
C ILE A 195 -15.82 7.68 8.07
N SER A 196 -16.55 8.61 7.46
CA SER A 196 -16.45 10.02 7.78
C SER A 196 -17.16 10.35 9.10
N SER A 197 -16.55 11.21 9.92
CA SER A 197 -17.07 11.56 11.24
C SER A 197 -18.35 12.39 11.22
N ASP A 198 -18.56 13.18 10.16
CA ASP A 198 -19.61 14.19 9.98
C ASP A 198 -20.96 13.61 9.53
N HIS A 199 -20.95 12.75 8.52
CA HIS A 199 -22.13 12.29 7.79
C HIS A 199 -22.27 10.77 7.79
N GLN A 200 -21.35 10.04 8.46
CA GLN A 200 -21.28 8.57 8.45
C GLN A 200 -21.22 7.98 7.04
N LYS A 201 -20.74 8.77 6.06
CA LYS A 201 -20.59 8.33 4.68
C LYS A 201 -19.31 7.52 4.52
N GLY A 202 -19.40 6.48 3.70
CA GLY A 202 -18.27 5.62 3.34
C GLY A 202 -17.44 6.26 2.23
N ILE A 203 -16.16 6.53 2.51
CA ILE A 203 -15.16 6.93 1.51
C ILE A 203 -14.42 5.69 1.06
N THR A 204 -14.30 5.50 -0.25
CA THR A 204 -13.55 4.39 -0.82
C THR A 204 -12.12 4.82 -1.11
N VAL A 205 -11.14 4.06 -0.61
CA VAL A 205 -9.71 4.25 -0.88
C VAL A 205 -9.20 3.02 -1.60
N SER A 206 -8.66 3.19 -2.79
CA SER A 206 -8.08 2.12 -3.60
C SER A 206 -6.58 2.32 -3.73
N MET A 207 -5.80 1.35 -3.27
CA MET A 207 -4.34 1.34 -3.32
C MET A 207 -3.86 0.26 -4.28
N SER A 208 -2.91 0.55 -5.16
CA SER A 208 -2.34 -0.41 -6.11
C SER A 208 -0.83 -0.27 -6.21
N GLU A 209 -0.13 -1.29 -6.71
CA GLU A 209 1.34 -1.32 -6.82
C GLU A 209 2.03 -0.93 -5.50
N VAL A 210 1.55 -1.51 -4.41
CA VAL A 210 1.96 -1.20 -3.06
C VAL A 210 3.26 -1.92 -2.73
N GLN A 211 4.29 -1.19 -2.32
CA GLN A 211 5.46 -1.70 -1.62
C GLN A 211 5.74 -0.86 -0.37
N ILE A 212 5.58 -1.42 0.83
CA ILE A 212 5.67 -0.65 2.09
C ILE A 212 6.55 -1.36 3.11
N GLN A 213 7.42 -0.61 3.77
CA GLN A 213 8.20 -1.06 4.91
C GLN A 213 8.27 0.03 5.99
N PRO A 214 7.49 -0.10 7.08
CA PRO A 214 7.43 0.91 8.13
C PRO A 214 8.43 0.71 9.27
N PHE A 215 9.09 -0.45 9.33
CA PHE A 215 10.03 -0.80 10.39
C PHE A 215 11.24 -1.55 9.83
N ASP A 216 12.30 -1.62 10.65
CA ASP A 216 13.45 -2.49 10.46
C ASP A 216 14.16 -2.30 9.09
N ILE A 217 14.18 -1.06 8.57
CA ILE A 217 14.96 -0.68 7.39
C ILE A 217 16.45 -0.72 7.74
N LYS A 218 17.24 -1.42 6.93
CA LYS A 218 18.67 -1.63 7.19
C LYS A 218 19.59 -0.69 6.40
N SER A 219 19.10 -0.21 5.26
CA SER A 219 19.86 0.61 4.31
C SER A 219 18.97 1.72 3.79
N ASP A 220 19.53 2.92 3.66
CA ASP A 220 18.79 4.08 3.13
C ASP A 220 18.30 3.79 1.70
N PHE A 221 17.05 4.18 1.44
CA PHE A 221 16.39 4.06 0.12
C PHE A 221 16.31 2.64 -0.46
N VAL A 222 16.45 1.60 0.35
CA VAL A 222 16.40 0.20 -0.10
C VAL A 222 15.44 -0.62 0.77
N PHE A 223 14.43 -1.21 0.13
CA PHE A 223 13.54 -2.18 0.78
C PHE A 223 14.27 -3.47 1.15
N SER A 224 13.87 -4.07 2.25
CA SER A 224 14.21 -5.45 2.61
C SER A 224 13.52 -6.46 1.68
N GLU A 225 13.74 -7.75 1.93
CA GLU A 225 13.07 -8.83 1.20
C GLU A 225 11.54 -8.68 1.20
N SER A 226 10.93 -8.79 0.01
CA SER A 226 9.50 -8.59 -0.19
C SER A 226 8.66 -9.77 0.29
N TYR A 227 7.67 -9.50 1.12
CA TYR A 227 6.57 -10.40 1.47
C TYR A 227 5.36 -10.10 0.58
N LYS A 228 5.07 -11.02 -0.34
CA LYS A 228 4.03 -10.83 -1.37
C LYS A 228 2.63 -11.10 -0.83
N CYS A 229 1.66 -10.33 -1.29
CA CYS A 229 0.26 -10.52 -0.93
C CYS A 229 -0.35 -11.78 -1.58
N ILE A 230 -1.40 -12.33 -0.94
CA ILE A 230 -2.13 -13.50 -1.44
C ILE A 230 -2.95 -13.16 -2.69
N THR A 231 -3.40 -11.91 -2.81
CA THR A 231 -4.22 -11.44 -3.95
C THR A 231 -3.47 -11.57 -5.28
N ASP A 232 -2.21 -11.13 -5.35
CA ASP A 232 -1.36 -11.28 -6.55
C ASP A 232 -1.22 -12.76 -6.96
N GLN A 233 -1.09 -13.66 -5.98
CA GLN A 233 -0.98 -15.09 -6.28
C GLN A 233 -2.28 -15.65 -6.86
N ARG A 234 -3.42 -15.15 -6.38
CA ARG A 234 -4.74 -15.56 -6.85
C ARG A 234 -5.02 -15.07 -8.27
N GLU A 235 -4.80 -13.78 -8.54
CA GLU A 235 -4.99 -13.22 -9.89
C GLU A 235 -4.11 -13.95 -10.91
N ARG A 236 -2.84 -14.16 -10.56
CA ARG A 236 -1.93 -14.93 -11.42
C ARG A 236 -2.40 -16.36 -11.65
N LEU A 237 -2.99 -17.01 -10.64
CA LEU A 237 -3.53 -18.36 -10.78
C LEU A 237 -4.75 -18.37 -11.72
N GLU A 238 -5.65 -17.39 -11.60
CA GLU A 238 -6.84 -17.25 -12.44
C GLU A 238 -6.47 -16.99 -13.92
N GLU A 239 -5.39 -16.24 -14.18
CA GLU A 239 -4.85 -16.05 -15.54
C GLU A 239 -4.14 -17.30 -16.09
N THR A 240 -3.40 -18.01 -15.25
CA THR A 240 -2.58 -19.15 -15.69
C THR A 240 -3.43 -20.41 -15.91
N LEU A 241 -4.51 -20.60 -15.14
CA LEU A 241 -5.37 -21.77 -15.19
C LEU A 241 -5.94 -22.06 -16.59
N PRO A 242 -6.60 -21.13 -17.30
CA PRO A 242 -7.15 -21.40 -18.63
C PRO A 242 -6.06 -21.71 -19.66
N LEU A 243 -4.88 -21.09 -19.55
CA LEU A 243 -3.75 -21.35 -20.44
C LEU A 243 -3.23 -22.79 -20.27
N VAL A 244 -3.03 -23.22 -19.02
CA VAL A 244 -2.57 -24.58 -18.71
C VAL A 244 -3.61 -25.62 -19.13
N LEU A 245 -4.89 -25.40 -18.83
CA LEU A 245 -5.97 -26.29 -19.26
C LEU A 245 -6.08 -26.38 -20.78
N GLY A 246 -5.96 -25.24 -21.47
CA GLY A 246 -5.94 -25.18 -22.94
C GLY A 246 -4.78 -25.95 -23.55
N LEU A 247 -3.58 -25.84 -22.98
CA LEU A 247 -2.39 -26.58 -23.43
C LEU A 247 -2.54 -28.09 -23.23
N ILE A 248 -3.06 -28.53 -22.07
CA ILE A 248 -3.30 -29.95 -21.78
C ILE A 248 -4.34 -30.52 -22.75
N LEU A 249 -5.46 -29.84 -22.93
CA LEU A 249 -6.51 -30.26 -23.87
C LEU A 249 -6.00 -30.31 -25.31
N GLY A 250 -5.28 -29.28 -25.75
CA GLY A 250 -4.68 -29.24 -27.09
C GLY A 250 -3.70 -30.40 -27.31
N PHE A 251 -2.86 -30.70 -26.32
CA PHE A 251 -1.91 -31.82 -26.39
C PHE A 251 -2.62 -33.18 -26.51
N ILE A 252 -3.69 -33.41 -25.75
CA ILE A 252 -4.50 -34.63 -25.83
C ILE A 252 -5.13 -34.78 -27.23
N ILE A 253 -5.63 -33.68 -27.81
CA ILE A 253 -6.22 -33.70 -29.16
C ILE A 253 -5.16 -34.07 -30.21
N VAL A 254 -3.97 -33.50 -30.15
CA VAL A 254 -2.87 -33.85 -31.07
C VAL A 254 -2.47 -35.32 -30.92
N ILE A 255 -2.38 -35.84 -29.70
CA ILE A 255 -2.07 -37.26 -29.46
C ILE A 255 -3.16 -38.16 -30.05
N THR A 256 -4.44 -37.86 -29.82
CA THR A 256 -5.54 -38.68 -30.34
C THR A 256 -5.60 -38.68 -31.87
N ILE A 257 -5.38 -37.54 -32.52
CA ILE A 257 -5.33 -37.44 -33.99
C ILE A 257 -4.13 -38.20 -34.56
N THR A 258 -2.95 -38.06 -33.96
CA THR A 258 -1.75 -38.77 -34.43
C THR A 258 -1.94 -40.28 -34.32
N ILE A 259 -2.42 -40.79 -33.18
CA ILE A 259 -2.74 -42.22 -33.01
C ILE A 259 -3.77 -42.66 -34.05
N TYR A 260 -4.84 -41.89 -34.26
CA TYR A 260 -5.86 -42.20 -35.26
C TYR A 260 -5.27 -42.31 -36.67
N HIS A 261 -4.41 -41.36 -37.06
CA HIS A 261 -3.75 -41.36 -38.36
C HIS A 261 -2.80 -42.56 -38.52
N PHE A 262 -2.05 -42.91 -37.48
CA PHE A 262 -1.21 -44.11 -37.48
C PHE A 262 -2.03 -45.39 -37.61
N HIS A 263 -3.14 -45.50 -36.87
CA HIS A 263 -4.05 -46.64 -36.95
C HIS A 263 -4.63 -46.79 -38.37
N LEU A 264 -5.17 -45.71 -38.94
CA LEU A 264 -5.73 -45.73 -40.29
C LEU A 264 -4.70 -46.18 -41.33
N LYS A 265 -3.46 -45.70 -41.21
CA LYS A 265 -2.36 -46.08 -42.10
C LYS A 265 -1.99 -47.56 -41.98
N MET A 266 -1.99 -48.13 -40.77
CA MET A 266 -1.74 -49.56 -40.56
C MET A 266 -2.89 -50.43 -41.08
N THR A 267 -4.15 -50.03 -40.92
CA THR A 267 -5.31 -50.79 -41.40
C THR A 267 -5.43 -50.75 -42.94
N ALA A 268 -5.05 -49.65 -43.58
CA ALA A 268 -5.11 -49.52 -45.05
C ALA A 268 -4.04 -50.36 -45.80
N GLN A 269 -2.96 -50.77 -45.14
CA GLN A 269 -1.89 -51.56 -45.75
C GLN A 269 -2.11 -53.08 -45.70
N GLN A 270 -3.29 -53.55 -45.29
CA GLN A 270 -3.57 -54.98 -45.25
C GLN A 270 -3.64 -55.54 -46.70
N PRO A 271 -2.73 -56.44 -47.12
CA PRO A 271 -2.75 -56.99 -48.47
C PRO A 271 -4.04 -57.76 -48.69
N GLN A 272 -4.76 -57.49 -49.78
CA GLN A 272 -5.82 -58.39 -50.21
C GLN A 272 -5.16 -59.72 -50.60
N LEU A 273 -5.32 -60.76 -49.77
CA LEU A 273 -4.94 -62.11 -50.16
C LEU A 273 -5.77 -62.50 -51.40
N PRO A 274 -5.14 -62.99 -52.49
CA PRO A 274 -5.90 -63.49 -53.63
C PRO A 274 -6.69 -64.73 -53.17
N CYS A 275 -8.01 -64.67 -53.33
CA CYS A 275 -8.89 -65.80 -53.06
C CYS A 275 -8.67 -66.84 -54.17
N ASP A 276 -7.83 -67.84 -53.91
CA ASP A 276 -7.59 -68.94 -54.83
C ASP A 276 -8.85 -69.81 -54.94
N ARG A 277 -9.52 -69.73 -56.09
CA ARG A 277 -10.82 -70.34 -56.40
C ARG A 277 -10.71 -71.81 -56.83
N SER A 278 -9.68 -72.55 -56.43
CA SER A 278 -9.35 -73.86 -57.02
C SER A 278 -9.60 -75.10 -56.15
N LEU A 279 -10.30 -75.00 -55.02
CA LEU A 279 -10.46 -76.13 -54.08
C LEU A 279 -11.85 -76.79 -54.03
N TYR A 280 -12.65 -76.67 -55.10
CA TYR A 280 -13.93 -77.38 -55.27
C TYR A 280 -14.05 -78.11 -56.61
N LYS A 281 -13.00 -78.83 -57.06
CA LYS A 281 -13.07 -79.66 -58.27
C LYS A 281 -12.79 -81.16 -58.05
N HIS A 282 -12.86 -81.62 -56.81
CA HIS A 282 -12.90 -83.05 -56.48
C HIS A 282 -13.95 -83.34 -55.42
N MET A 283 -15.21 -83.04 -55.74
CA MET A 283 -16.40 -83.76 -55.28
C MET A 283 -17.42 -83.75 -56.41
#